data_AF-A0A733QJE8-F1
#
_entry.id   AF-A0A733QJE8-F1
#
_cell.length_a   1.000
_cell.length_b   1.000
_cell.length_c   1.000
_cell.angle_alpha   90.00
_cell.angle_beta   90.00
_cell.angle_gamma   90.00
#
_symmetry.space_group_name_H-M   'P 1'
#
loop_
_entity.id
_entity.type
_entity.pdbx_description
1 polymer ?
#
loop_
_entity_poly.entity_id
_entity_poly.type
_entity_poly.pdbx_seq_one_letter_code
_entity_poly.pdbx_strand_id
1 'polypeptide(L)'
;HFIQGLSFYFYAPQSDERKLLSRIGFDSSHLARIAILWAREGDPEVAYQTAKLVSTLYFNNETKTIDIAEALKWLRISAEKGDADSQTLLGFLYEHAGLGLQPDGEKARKWYEMAAQQGNGEALYTLGRMYYSGVMVNVDYDKALYFFKKAYEKELQAAADYLAQMYFNGQSVDVDCQQSWHYYDNSYIKKMTQRDYLDYCEKDRKRRNDFSQQLPELTLEKYAGLFGRIDNIPLCQIGFVVNTNKLIHVANLRVELILKNDAGVSDERIVAFPPLGLNTLGAEQGMGDSFKSMGYLLMKNGDLCDYHKLTFTVKSATATINGKKVDLLKTDNLHIIQNR
;
A
#
# COMPACT_ATOMS: atom_id res chain seq x y z
N HIS A 1 11.08 26.41 6.62
CA HIS A 1 12.49 26.36 7.07
C HIS A 1 12.69 26.06 8.55
N PHE A 2 12.21 26.86 9.52
CA PHE A 2 12.47 26.59 10.94
C PHE A 2 11.94 25.22 11.41
N ILE A 3 10.68 24.90 11.10
CA ILE A 3 10.08 23.58 11.41
C ILE A 3 10.88 22.44 10.77
N GLN A 4 11.23 22.58 9.48
CA GLN A 4 12.04 21.60 8.76
C GLN A 4 13.43 21.39 9.39
N GLY A 5 14.11 22.48 9.76
CA GLY A 5 15.43 22.44 10.38
C GLY A 5 15.38 21.74 11.73
N LEU A 6 14.44 22.11 12.61
CA LEU A 6 14.28 21.44 13.89
C LEU A 6 13.85 19.98 13.75
N SER A 7 12.94 19.69 12.81
CA SER A 7 12.53 18.33 12.49
C SER A 7 13.73 17.47 12.10
N PHE A 8 14.63 17.98 11.24
CA PHE A 8 15.85 17.27 10.85
C PHE A 8 16.71 16.89 12.06
N TYR A 9 16.90 17.80 13.02
CA TYR A 9 17.68 17.51 14.23
C TYR A 9 17.04 16.43 15.11
N PHE A 10 15.71 16.36 15.20
CA PHE A 10 15.03 15.32 15.97
C PHE A 10 15.11 13.93 15.33
N TYR A 11 15.13 13.85 14.00
CA TYR A 11 15.27 12.57 13.27
C TYR A 11 16.73 12.13 13.07
N ALA A 12 17.71 12.96 13.44
CA ALA A 12 19.12 12.55 13.54
C ALA A 12 19.36 11.89 14.92
N PRO A 13 19.52 10.55 15.01
CA PRO A 13 19.49 9.84 16.29
C PRO A 13 20.69 10.11 17.22
N GLN A 14 21.68 10.90 16.79
CA GLN A 14 22.89 11.21 17.57
C GLN A 14 23.36 12.67 17.46
N SER A 15 22.53 13.58 16.97
CA SER A 15 22.91 15.00 16.87
C SER A 15 23.14 15.59 18.27
N ASP A 16 24.19 16.39 18.43
CA ASP A 16 24.47 17.05 19.71
C ASP A 16 23.39 18.09 20.02
N GLU A 17 22.74 18.62 18.99
CA GLU A 17 21.57 19.48 19.05
C GLU A 17 20.38 18.76 19.71
N ARG A 18 20.07 17.52 19.32
CA ARG A 18 19.00 16.75 19.98
C ARG A 18 19.31 16.50 21.45
N LYS A 19 20.56 16.12 21.78
CA LYS A 19 20.98 15.92 23.18
C LYS A 19 20.86 17.21 23.99
N LEU A 20 21.27 18.34 23.41
CA LEU A 20 21.16 19.65 24.05
C LEU A 20 19.69 20.02 24.31
N LEU A 21 18.82 19.90 23.31
CA LEU A 21 17.39 20.19 23.45
C LEU A 21 16.72 19.29 24.49
N SER A 22 17.03 17.98 24.48
CA SER A 22 16.51 17.06 25.49
C SER A 22 16.98 17.40 26.92
N ARG A 23 18.22 17.90 27.10
CA ARG A 23 18.73 18.33 28.43
C ARG A 23 17.97 19.50 29.02
N ILE A 24 17.41 20.39 28.18
CA ILE A 24 16.57 21.52 28.62
C ILE A 24 15.07 21.17 28.63
N GLY A 25 14.72 19.88 28.48
CA GLY A 25 13.33 19.40 28.49
C GLY A 25 12.57 19.65 27.19
N PHE A 26 13.25 20.02 26.10
CA PHE A 26 12.63 20.25 24.80
C PHE A 26 12.70 18.97 23.95
N ASP A 27 11.54 18.51 23.47
CA ASP A 27 11.38 17.28 22.69
C ASP A 27 10.52 17.49 21.44
N SER A 28 10.29 16.41 20.69
CA SER A 28 9.50 16.38 19.47
C SER A 28 8.05 16.84 19.69
N SER A 29 7.48 16.59 20.87
CA SER A 29 6.12 17.01 21.21
C SER A 29 6.01 18.52 21.40
N HIS A 30 7.05 19.16 21.98
CA HIS A 30 7.12 20.61 22.10
C HIS A 30 7.23 21.28 20.72
N LEU A 31 8.06 20.72 19.83
CA LEU A 31 8.14 21.19 18.45
C LEU A 31 6.78 21.09 17.73
N ALA A 32 6.09 19.97 17.87
CA ALA A 32 4.77 19.77 17.26
C ALA A 32 3.74 20.80 17.76
N ARG A 33 3.74 21.12 19.06
CA ARG A 33 2.85 22.16 19.62
C ARG A 33 3.17 23.55 19.04
N ILE A 34 4.44 23.91 18.91
CA ILE A 34 4.85 25.18 18.29
C ILE A 34 4.42 25.21 16.82
N ALA A 35 4.65 24.12 16.08
CA ALA A 35 4.23 23.99 14.69
C ALA A 35 2.71 24.17 14.53
N ILE A 36 1.90 23.53 15.39
CA ILE A 36 0.44 23.70 15.42
C ILE A 36 0.03 25.15 15.70
N LEU A 37 0.72 25.85 16.61
CA LEU A 37 0.45 27.27 16.86
C LEU A 37 0.72 28.12 15.62
N TRP A 38 1.80 27.86 14.89
CA TRP A 38 2.15 28.59 13.67
C TRP A 38 1.23 28.26 12.51
N ALA A 39 0.77 27.01 12.39
CA ALA A 39 -0.22 26.63 11.37
C ALA A 39 -1.50 27.46 11.45
N ARG A 40 -1.82 28.04 12.62
CA ARG A 40 -2.99 28.93 12.81
C ARG A 40 -2.94 30.21 12.01
N GLU A 41 -1.76 30.61 11.56
CA GLU A 41 -1.60 31.78 10.68
C GLU A 41 -2.10 31.50 9.25
N GLY A 42 -2.37 30.23 8.93
CA GLY A 42 -3.05 29.83 7.70
C GLY A 42 -2.16 29.71 6.47
N ASP A 43 -0.84 29.70 6.66
CA ASP A 43 0.18 29.42 5.64
C ASP A 43 0.12 27.92 5.23
N PRO A 44 -0.11 27.61 3.95
CA PRO A 44 -0.22 26.23 3.47
C PRO A 44 1.03 25.37 3.69
N GLU A 45 2.23 25.93 3.50
CA GLU A 45 3.50 25.22 3.67
C GLU A 45 3.73 24.91 5.15
N VAL A 46 3.43 25.86 6.05
CA VAL A 46 3.50 25.62 7.50
C VAL A 46 2.52 24.53 7.92
N ALA A 47 1.29 24.55 7.38
CA ALA A 47 0.29 23.52 7.65
C ALA A 47 0.75 22.13 7.18
N TYR A 48 1.32 22.03 5.97
CA TYR A 48 1.91 20.78 5.47
C TYR A 48 3.02 20.26 6.39
N GLN A 49 4.03 21.10 6.70
CA GLN A 49 5.16 20.69 7.54
C GLN A 49 4.72 20.29 8.95
N THR A 50 3.73 21.01 9.51
CA THR A 50 3.13 20.69 10.80
C THR A 50 2.47 19.32 10.77
N ALA A 51 1.63 19.09 9.76
CA ALA A 51 0.92 17.83 9.61
C ALA A 51 1.88 16.67 9.38
N LYS A 52 2.91 16.84 8.53
CA LYS A 52 3.97 15.85 8.30
C LYS A 52 4.65 15.44 9.61
N LEU A 53 5.08 16.42 10.41
CA LEU A 53 5.68 16.18 11.72
C LEU A 53 4.72 15.40 12.64
N VAL A 54 3.48 15.88 12.78
CA VAL A 54 2.48 15.24 13.65
C VAL A 54 2.13 13.83 13.17
N SER A 55 2.05 13.60 11.86
CA SER A 55 1.86 12.27 11.27
C SER A 55 3.01 11.33 11.61
N THR A 56 4.27 11.76 11.49
CA THR A 56 5.40 10.92 11.90
C THR A 56 5.35 10.59 13.39
N LEU A 57 5.06 11.57 14.25
CA LEU A 57 4.91 11.32 15.68
C LEU A 57 3.72 10.39 15.98
N TYR A 58 2.64 10.48 15.22
CA TYR A 58 1.48 9.59 15.35
C TYR A 58 1.85 8.13 15.07
N PHE A 59 2.56 7.87 13.96
CA PHE A 59 3.00 6.52 13.63
C PHE A 59 4.09 5.99 14.57
N ASN A 60 4.79 6.88 15.27
CA ASN A 60 5.74 6.53 16.33
C ASN A 60 5.09 6.45 17.73
N ASN A 61 3.77 6.63 17.87
CA ASN A 61 3.06 6.71 19.16
C ASN A 61 3.45 7.89 20.08
N GLU A 62 4.15 8.90 19.57
CA GLU A 62 4.69 10.03 20.34
C GLU A 62 3.67 11.19 20.48
N THR A 63 2.37 10.92 20.36
CA THR A 63 1.32 11.97 20.26
C THR A 63 0.54 12.27 21.53
N LYS A 64 0.88 11.66 22.67
CA LYS A 64 0.10 11.75 23.93
C LYS A 64 -0.30 13.17 24.34
N THR A 65 0.47 14.18 23.94
CA THR A 65 0.25 15.57 24.31
C THR A 65 0.10 16.53 23.12
N ILE A 66 -0.17 15.98 21.93
CA ILE A 66 -0.28 16.70 20.67
C ILE A 66 -1.76 16.79 20.28
N ASP A 67 -2.21 17.97 19.88
CA ASP A 67 -3.55 18.16 19.31
C ASP A 67 -3.59 17.70 17.86
N ILE A 68 -3.77 16.39 17.67
CA ILE A 68 -3.84 15.76 16.34
C ILE A 68 -5.00 16.28 15.50
N ALA A 69 -6.11 16.69 16.16
CA ALA A 69 -7.30 17.17 15.48
C ALA A 69 -7.06 18.55 14.86
N GLU A 70 -6.38 19.44 15.60
CA GLU A 70 -6.01 20.76 15.09
C GLU A 70 -4.98 20.66 13.96
N ALA A 71 -3.97 19.77 14.07
CA ALA A 71 -3.02 19.53 12.99
C ALA A 71 -3.71 19.03 11.70
N LEU A 72 -4.64 18.07 11.83
CA LEU A 72 -5.41 17.55 10.71
C LEU A 72 -6.34 18.61 10.10
N LYS A 73 -6.93 19.49 10.91
CA LYS A 73 -7.75 20.60 10.43
C LYS A 73 -6.95 21.55 9.53
N TRP A 74 -5.76 21.96 9.96
CA TRP A 74 -4.91 22.84 9.15
C TRP A 74 -4.40 22.16 7.88
N LEU A 75 -4.08 20.86 7.95
CA LEU A 75 -3.77 20.07 6.76
C LEU A 75 -4.90 20.10 5.73
N ARG A 76 -6.15 19.90 6.17
CA ARG A 76 -7.32 19.95 5.28
C ARG A 76 -7.49 21.31 4.63
N ILE A 77 -7.38 22.38 5.41
CA ILE A 77 -7.45 23.76 4.89
C ILE A 77 -6.36 23.99 3.83
N SER A 78 -5.14 23.52 4.08
CA SER A 78 -4.03 23.62 3.12
C SER A 78 -4.32 22.86 1.83
N ALA A 79 -4.76 21.60 1.94
CA ALA A 79 -5.11 20.76 0.80
C ALA A 79 -6.28 21.35 -0.03
N GLU A 80 -7.29 21.90 0.64
CA GLU A 80 -8.44 22.58 0.02
C GLU A 80 -8.04 23.88 -0.69
N LYS A 81 -7.00 24.57 -0.21
CA LYS A 81 -6.41 25.74 -0.89
C LYS A 81 -5.54 25.36 -2.09
N GLY A 82 -5.36 24.08 -2.37
CA GLY A 82 -4.63 23.61 -3.55
C GLY A 82 -3.19 23.18 -3.29
N ASP A 83 -2.72 23.14 -2.03
CA ASP A 83 -1.35 22.69 -1.76
C ASP A 83 -1.19 21.19 -2.09
N ALA A 84 -0.36 20.88 -3.09
CA ALA A 84 -0.24 19.53 -3.63
C ALA A 84 0.37 18.54 -2.62
N ASP A 85 1.32 18.99 -1.79
CA ASP A 85 1.94 18.13 -0.78
C ASP A 85 0.98 17.83 0.38
N SER A 86 0.15 18.80 0.77
CA SER A 86 -0.95 18.59 1.71
C SER A 86 -2.01 17.63 1.17
N GLN A 87 -2.36 17.75 -0.12
CA GLN A 87 -3.27 16.82 -0.78
C GLN A 87 -2.69 15.40 -0.80
N THR A 88 -1.42 15.23 -1.16
CA THR A 88 -0.72 13.94 -1.12
C THR A 88 -0.72 13.35 0.30
N LEU A 89 -0.35 14.14 1.31
CA LEU A 89 -0.34 13.69 2.70
C LEU A 89 -1.74 13.32 3.18
N LEU A 90 -2.76 14.09 2.85
CA LEU A 90 -4.13 13.77 3.23
C LEU A 90 -4.62 12.48 2.56
N GLY A 91 -4.25 12.25 1.30
CA GLY A 91 -4.44 10.98 0.60
C GLY A 91 -3.81 9.81 1.36
N PHE A 92 -2.55 9.97 1.77
CA PHE A 92 -1.81 8.98 2.54
C PHE A 92 -2.47 8.65 3.89
N LEU A 93 -2.96 9.66 4.61
CA LEU A 93 -3.64 9.45 5.89
C LEU A 93 -4.97 8.70 5.74
N TYR A 94 -5.73 8.96 4.65
CA TYR A 94 -6.91 8.17 4.31
C TYR A 94 -6.57 6.76 3.84
N GLU A 95 -5.39 6.52 3.26
CA GLU A 95 -4.96 5.18 2.87
C GLU A 95 -4.55 4.34 4.09
N HIS A 96 -3.85 4.94 5.06
CA HIS A 96 -3.17 4.23 6.15
C HIS A 96 -3.79 4.41 7.55
N ALA A 97 -5.01 4.96 7.64
CA ALA A 97 -5.67 5.27 8.92
C ALA A 97 -4.86 6.23 9.85
N GLY A 98 -4.19 7.22 9.27
CA GLY A 98 -3.36 8.16 10.01
C GLY A 98 -4.17 9.25 10.73
N LEU A 99 -3.64 9.76 11.85
CA LEU A 99 -4.26 10.85 12.63
C LEU A 99 -5.72 10.58 13.04
N GLY A 100 -6.08 9.33 13.31
CA GLY A 100 -7.44 8.92 13.68
C GLY A 100 -8.44 8.89 12.51
N LEU A 101 -8.00 9.12 11.27
CA LEU A 101 -8.85 8.91 10.09
C LEU A 101 -9.14 7.42 9.89
N GLN A 102 -10.32 7.12 9.36
CA GLN A 102 -10.65 5.78 8.91
C GLN A 102 -10.14 5.57 7.48
N PRO A 103 -9.65 4.36 7.14
CA PRO A 103 -9.29 4.02 5.77
C PRO A 103 -10.44 4.31 4.80
N ASP A 104 -10.15 5.04 3.73
CA ASP A 104 -11.13 5.39 2.70
C ASP A 104 -10.42 5.54 1.35
N GLY A 105 -10.42 4.46 0.56
CA GLY A 105 -9.73 4.42 -0.72
C GLY A 105 -10.25 5.46 -1.72
N GLU A 106 -11.56 5.73 -1.73
CA GLU A 106 -12.12 6.73 -2.65
C GLU A 106 -11.72 8.16 -2.26
N LYS A 107 -11.66 8.48 -0.96
CA LYS A 107 -11.11 9.78 -0.52
C LYS A 107 -9.62 9.88 -0.78
N ALA A 108 -8.86 8.84 -0.46
CA ALA A 108 -7.42 8.79 -0.73
C ALA A 108 -7.14 9.06 -2.21
N ARG A 109 -7.83 8.33 -3.10
CA ARG A 109 -7.73 8.51 -4.55
C ARG A 109 -8.02 9.94 -4.98
N LYS A 110 -9.13 10.54 -4.52
CA LYS A 110 -9.50 11.91 -4.91
C LYS A 110 -8.43 12.94 -4.54
N TRP A 111 -7.86 12.82 -3.34
CA TRP A 111 -6.79 13.71 -2.92
C TRP A 111 -5.51 13.53 -3.74
N TYR A 112 -5.11 12.29 -4.00
CA TYR A 112 -3.99 12.02 -4.89
C TYR A 112 -4.25 12.49 -6.33
N GLU A 113 -5.46 12.36 -6.86
CA GLU A 113 -5.84 12.85 -8.19
C GLU A 113 -5.67 14.38 -8.28
N MET A 114 -6.08 15.12 -7.26
CA MET A 114 -5.88 16.57 -7.19
C MET A 114 -4.38 16.94 -7.17
N ALA A 115 -3.57 16.25 -6.37
CA ALA A 115 -2.12 16.51 -6.31
C ALA A 115 -1.41 16.12 -7.63
N ALA A 116 -1.81 15.00 -8.24
CA ALA A 116 -1.28 14.50 -9.50
C ALA A 116 -1.60 15.44 -10.67
N GLN A 117 -2.78 16.09 -10.69
CA GLN A 117 -3.12 17.12 -11.69
C GLN A 117 -2.16 18.32 -11.65
N GLN A 118 -1.55 18.59 -10.49
CA GLN A 118 -0.54 19.62 -10.30
C GLN A 118 0.88 19.12 -10.62
N GLY A 119 1.03 17.85 -11.02
CA GLY A 119 2.31 17.23 -11.35
C GLY A 119 3.11 16.75 -10.14
N ASN A 120 2.48 16.59 -8.97
CA ASN A 120 3.13 16.01 -7.79
C ASN A 120 3.56 14.56 -8.08
N GLY A 121 4.87 14.30 -8.06
CA GLY A 121 5.43 13.01 -8.44
C GLY A 121 4.99 11.87 -7.50
N GLU A 122 4.98 12.11 -6.18
CA GLU A 122 4.59 11.10 -5.20
C GLU A 122 3.13 10.67 -5.35
N ALA A 123 2.24 11.64 -5.62
CA ALA A 123 0.84 11.36 -5.93
C ALA A 123 0.68 10.57 -7.24
N LEU A 124 1.42 10.93 -8.30
CA LEU A 124 1.42 10.19 -9.57
C LEU A 124 1.84 8.73 -9.35
N TYR A 125 2.98 8.51 -8.70
CA TYR A 125 3.47 7.16 -8.39
C TYR A 125 2.47 6.38 -7.53
N THR A 126 1.89 7.02 -6.51
CA THR A 126 0.95 6.38 -5.60
C THR A 126 -0.37 6.00 -6.29
N LEU A 127 -0.91 6.84 -7.17
CA LEU A 127 -2.07 6.48 -8.00
C LEU A 127 -1.77 5.30 -8.92
N GLY A 128 -0.58 5.28 -9.53
CA GLY A 128 -0.10 4.15 -10.32
C GLY A 128 -0.15 2.85 -9.51
N ARG A 129 0.42 2.87 -8.29
CA ARG A 129 0.46 1.72 -7.38
C ARG A 129 -0.94 1.33 -6.88
N MET A 130 -1.81 2.29 -6.63
CA MET A 130 -3.16 2.09 -6.15
C MET A 130 -4.01 1.36 -7.19
N TYR A 131 -3.92 1.78 -8.45
CA TYR A 131 -4.60 1.13 -9.58
C TYR A 131 -3.93 -0.18 -10.03
N TYR A 132 -2.62 -0.34 -9.84
CA TYR A 132 -1.93 -1.59 -10.14
C TYR A 132 -2.27 -2.70 -9.12
N SER A 133 -2.21 -2.36 -7.83
CA SER A 133 -2.48 -3.31 -6.74
C SER A 133 -3.97 -3.56 -6.55
N GLY A 134 -4.82 -2.57 -6.82
CA GLY A 134 -6.26 -2.68 -6.67
C GLY A 134 -6.69 -3.19 -5.28
N VAL A 135 -6.00 -2.80 -4.21
CA VAL A 135 -6.41 -3.12 -2.83
C VAL A 135 -7.48 -2.14 -2.34
N MET A 136 -7.23 -0.84 -2.53
CA MET A 136 -8.10 0.24 -2.07
C MET A 136 -9.14 0.68 -3.11
N VAL A 137 -8.89 0.37 -4.39
CA VAL A 137 -9.77 0.55 -5.55
C VAL A 137 -9.71 -0.70 -6.41
N ASN A 138 -10.51 -0.82 -7.47
CA ASN A 138 -10.32 -1.92 -8.41
C ASN A 138 -9.10 -1.68 -9.30
N VAL A 139 -8.45 -2.77 -9.70
CA VAL A 139 -7.34 -2.77 -10.65
C VAL A 139 -7.78 -2.12 -11.95
N ASP A 140 -6.95 -1.19 -12.43
CA ASP A 140 -7.10 -0.49 -13.71
C ASP A 140 -5.71 -0.28 -14.29
N TYR A 141 -5.26 -1.21 -15.14
CA TYR A 141 -3.90 -1.16 -15.66
C TYR A 141 -3.67 -0.01 -16.64
N ASP A 142 -4.70 0.47 -17.33
CA ASP A 142 -4.56 1.62 -18.24
C ASP A 142 -4.23 2.88 -17.44
N LYS A 143 -4.94 3.11 -16.33
CA LYS A 143 -4.61 4.19 -15.40
C LYS A 143 -3.27 3.98 -14.71
N ALA A 144 -2.98 2.76 -14.27
CA ALA A 144 -1.69 2.45 -13.65
C ALA A 144 -0.53 2.80 -14.60
N LEU A 145 -0.60 2.37 -15.86
CA LEU A 145 0.41 2.64 -16.87
C LEU A 145 0.56 4.15 -17.13
N TYR A 146 -0.57 4.86 -17.26
CA TYR A 146 -0.58 6.31 -17.43
C TYR A 146 0.16 7.02 -16.29
N PHE A 147 -0.21 6.71 -15.05
CA PHE A 147 0.35 7.37 -13.87
C PHE A 147 1.82 7.00 -13.64
N PHE A 148 2.22 5.74 -13.86
CA PHE A 148 3.61 5.34 -13.74
C PHE A 148 4.51 5.98 -14.82
N LYS A 149 4.04 6.09 -16.07
CA LYS A 149 4.78 6.84 -17.10
C LYS A 149 5.00 8.29 -16.70
N LYS A 150 3.96 8.96 -16.19
CA LYS A 150 4.04 10.33 -15.69
C LYS A 150 4.96 10.48 -14.49
N ALA A 151 4.96 9.52 -13.56
CA ALA A 151 5.88 9.50 -12.44
C ALA A 151 7.33 9.28 -12.88
N TYR A 152 7.56 8.40 -13.86
CA TYR A 152 8.90 8.16 -14.44
C TYR A 152 9.44 9.39 -15.18
N GLU A 153 8.59 10.11 -15.91
CA GLU A 153 8.92 11.43 -16.52
C GLU A 153 9.33 12.48 -15.46
N LYS A 154 8.94 12.29 -14.20
CA LYS A 154 9.35 13.10 -13.04
C LYS A 154 10.58 12.53 -12.30
N GLU A 155 11.32 11.63 -12.96
CA GLU A 155 12.54 11.00 -12.45
C GLU A 155 12.33 10.12 -11.19
N LEU A 156 11.09 9.72 -10.91
CA LEU A 156 10.81 8.75 -9.85
C LEU A 156 11.12 7.33 -10.32
N GLN A 157 12.36 6.91 -10.08
CA GLN A 157 12.86 5.59 -10.50
C GLN A 157 12.04 4.42 -9.94
N ALA A 158 11.39 4.59 -8.79
CA ALA A 158 10.46 3.58 -8.25
C ALA A 158 9.31 3.22 -9.22
N ALA A 159 8.94 4.11 -10.16
CA ALA A 159 7.96 3.82 -11.19
C ALA A 159 8.51 2.90 -12.30
N ALA A 160 9.83 2.89 -12.53
CA ALA A 160 10.47 2.08 -13.56
C ALA A 160 10.23 0.58 -13.33
N ASP A 161 10.33 0.12 -12.08
CA ASP A 161 10.10 -1.28 -11.72
C ASP A 161 8.68 -1.75 -12.04
N TYR A 162 7.68 -0.89 -11.83
CA TYR A 162 6.30 -1.19 -12.21
C TYR A 162 6.11 -1.16 -13.71
N LEU A 163 6.73 -0.20 -14.43
CA LEU A 163 6.68 -0.17 -15.89
C LEU A 163 7.31 -1.44 -16.49
N ALA A 164 8.48 -1.85 -16.00
CA ALA A 164 9.12 -3.09 -16.39
C ALA A 164 8.17 -4.28 -16.18
N GLN A 165 7.59 -4.43 -14.98
CA GLN A 165 6.63 -5.50 -14.71
C GLN A 165 5.40 -5.47 -15.61
N MET A 166 4.84 -4.29 -15.91
CA MET A 166 3.66 -4.17 -16.75
C MET A 166 3.93 -4.58 -18.20
N TYR A 167 5.08 -4.18 -18.76
CA TYR A 167 5.53 -4.62 -20.08
C TYR A 167 5.90 -6.10 -20.11
N PHE A 168 6.51 -6.62 -19.04
CA PHE A 168 6.81 -8.05 -18.88
C PHE A 168 5.53 -8.90 -18.86
N ASN A 169 4.53 -8.46 -18.10
CA ASN A 169 3.29 -9.21 -17.88
C ASN A 169 2.28 -9.02 -19.01
N GLY A 170 2.37 -7.93 -19.77
CA GLY A 170 1.35 -7.57 -20.75
C GLY A 170 0.09 -7.01 -20.09
N GLN A 171 0.27 -6.08 -19.14
CA GLN A 171 -0.83 -5.41 -18.43
C GLN A 171 -1.07 -4.03 -19.06
N SER A 172 -2.26 -3.80 -19.62
CA SER A 172 -2.63 -2.62 -20.47
C SER A 172 -1.97 -2.60 -21.86
N VAL A 173 -0.89 -3.35 -22.05
CA VAL A 173 -0.13 -3.47 -23.30
C VAL A 173 0.12 -4.93 -23.62
N ASP A 174 0.47 -5.25 -24.87
CA ASP A 174 1.02 -6.57 -25.19
C ASP A 174 2.36 -6.79 -24.46
N VAL A 175 2.71 -8.05 -24.22
CA VAL A 175 4.02 -8.39 -23.64
C VAL A 175 5.14 -7.88 -24.55
N ASP A 176 5.97 -6.99 -24.01
CA ASP A 176 7.14 -6.43 -24.70
C ASP A 176 8.38 -6.56 -23.81
N CYS A 177 9.15 -7.62 -24.06
CA CYS A 177 10.34 -7.92 -23.29
C CYS A 177 11.45 -6.87 -23.48
N GLN A 178 11.51 -6.18 -24.63
CA GLN A 178 12.50 -5.13 -24.87
C GLN A 178 12.15 -3.87 -24.08
N GLN A 179 10.89 -3.45 -24.13
CA GLN A 179 10.43 -2.31 -23.36
C GLN A 179 10.48 -2.59 -21.86
N SER A 180 10.21 -3.83 -21.45
CA SER A 180 10.42 -4.28 -20.08
C SER A 180 11.89 -4.14 -19.65
N TRP A 181 12.83 -4.63 -20.47
CA TRP A 181 14.27 -4.50 -20.22
C TRP A 181 14.72 -3.02 -20.15
N HIS A 182 14.14 -2.15 -20.96
CA HIS A 182 14.46 -0.72 -20.94
C HIS A 182 14.22 -0.07 -19.57
N TYR A 183 13.15 -0.44 -18.88
CA TYR A 183 12.83 0.07 -17.54
C TYR A 183 13.43 -0.76 -16.41
N TYR A 184 13.96 -1.95 -16.72
CA TYR A 184 14.41 -2.89 -15.72
C TYR A 184 15.71 -2.43 -15.04
N ASP A 185 15.64 -2.18 -13.74
CA ASP A 185 16.82 -1.88 -12.93
C ASP A 185 17.48 -3.17 -12.41
N ASN A 186 18.74 -3.38 -12.81
CA ASN A 186 19.59 -4.50 -12.39
C ASN A 186 20.39 -4.20 -11.10
N SER A 187 20.24 -3.02 -10.50
CA SER A 187 21.07 -2.58 -9.37
C SER A 187 20.79 -3.35 -8.07
N TYR A 188 19.56 -3.83 -7.87
CA TYR A 188 19.12 -4.54 -6.67
C TYR A 188 18.93 -6.05 -6.88
N ILE A 189 19.02 -6.51 -8.13
CA ILE A 189 18.71 -7.88 -8.55
C ILE A 189 19.99 -8.60 -9.01
N LYS A 190 19.99 -9.93 -8.99
CA LYS A 190 21.01 -10.73 -9.68
C LYS A 190 21.19 -10.20 -11.11
N LYS A 191 22.37 -9.61 -11.37
CA LYS A 191 22.68 -8.96 -12.64
C LYS A 191 22.52 -9.95 -13.81
N MET A 192 21.48 -9.76 -14.61
CA MET A 192 21.25 -10.53 -15.83
C MET A 192 21.85 -9.80 -17.03
N THR A 193 22.33 -10.53 -18.03
CA THR A 193 22.60 -9.91 -19.33
C THR A 193 21.27 -9.61 -20.03
N GLN A 194 21.24 -8.62 -20.93
CA GLN A 194 20.05 -8.33 -21.72
C GLN A 194 19.55 -9.57 -22.46
N ARG A 195 20.46 -10.37 -23.04
CA ARG A 195 20.12 -11.60 -23.75
C ARG A 195 19.40 -12.59 -22.85
N ASP A 196 19.92 -12.83 -21.64
CA ASP A 196 19.33 -13.78 -20.69
C ASP A 196 17.96 -13.31 -20.21
N TYR A 197 17.81 -12.00 -19.96
CA TYR A 197 16.54 -11.42 -19.54
C TYR A 197 15.44 -11.56 -20.62
N LEU A 198 15.80 -11.28 -21.87
CA LEU A 198 14.85 -11.40 -22.98
C LEU A 198 14.43 -12.84 -23.22
N ASP A 199 15.38 -13.79 -23.21
CA ASP A 199 15.08 -15.22 -23.31
C ASP A 199 14.20 -15.70 -22.15
N TYR A 200 14.47 -15.18 -20.94
CA TYR A 200 13.66 -15.46 -19.76
C TYR A 200 12.22 -14.96 -19.89
N CYS A 201 12.05 -13.68 -20.25
CA CYS A 201 10.74 -13.06 -20.44
C CYS A 201 9.90 -13.82 -21.46
N GLU A 202 10.52 -14.28 -22.55
CA GLU A 202 9.85 -15.07 -23.58
C GLU A 202 9.45 -16.47 -23.11
N LYS A 203 10.28 -17.13 -22.30
CA LYS A 203 9.96 -18.42 -21.69
C LYS A 203 8.82 -18.28 -20.68
N ASP A 204 8.86 -17.26 -19.83
CA ASP A 204 7.79 -16.97 -18.87
C ASP A 204 6.46 -16.69 -19.58
N ARG A 205 6.48 -15.83 -20.62
CA ARG A 205 5.32 -15.54 -21.46
C ARG A 205 4.66 -16.81 -22.00
N LYS A 206 5.45 -17.77 -22.51
CA LYS A 206 4.95 -19.06 -23.01
C LYS A 206 4.31 -19.88 -21.88
N ARG A 207 4.98 -19.99 -20.73
CA ARG A 207 4.43 -20.69 -19.55
C ARG A 207 3.08 -20.12 -19.13
N ARG A 208 2.92 -18.79 -19.10
CA ARG A 208 1.63 -18.14 -18.78
C ARG A 208 0.54 -18.48 -19.79
N ASN A 209 0.89 -18.49 -21.07
CA ASN A 209 -0.05 -18.83 -22.14
C ASN A 209 -0.53 -20.30 -22.05
N ASP A 210 0.33 -21.23 -21.65
CA ASP A 210 -0.01 -22.65 -21.48
C ASP A 210 -1.11 -22.87 -20.44
N PHE A 211 -1.21 -21.99 -19.42
CA PHE A 211 -2.24 -22.04 -18.38
C PHE A 211 -3.46 -21.14 -18.65
N SER A 212 -3.47 -20.35 -19.74
CA SER A 212 -4.46 -19.29 -20.00
C SER A 212 -5.93 -19.76 -20.14
N GLN A 213 -6.18 -21.06 -20.29
CA GLN A 213 -7.55 -21.60 -20.41
C GLN A 213 -8.02 -22.34 -19.15
N GLN A 214 -7.17 -22.47 -18.13
CA GLN A 214 -7.48 -23.25 -16.93
C GLN A 214 -7.75 -22.33 -15.74
N LEU A 215 -8.71 -22.71 -14.89
CA LEU A 215 -8.83 -22.06 -13.59
C LEU A 215 -7.68 -22.51 -12.66
N PRO A 216 -7.10 -21.59 -11.86
CA PRO A 216 -6.18 -21.96 -10.78
C PRO A 216 -6.94 -22.61 -9.63
N GLU A 217 -6.26 -23.41 -8.83
CA GLU A 217 -6.68 -23.63 -7.44
C GLU A 217 -6.15 -22.47 -6.60
N LEU A 218 -7.00 -21.99 -5.71
CA LEU A 218 -6.70 -20.93 -4.76
C LEU A 218 -6.88 -21.48 -3.35
N THR A 219 -5.91 -21.19 -2.49
CA THR A 219 -5.97 -21.57 -1.08
C THR A 219 -5.96 -20.30 -0.24
N LEU A 220 -7.08 -20.04 0.44
CA LEU A 220 -7.23 -18.94 1.39
C LEU A 220 -6.92 -19.44 2.80
N GLU A 221 -5.98 -18.80 3.47
CA GLU A 221 -5.61 -19.10 4.85
C GLU A 221 -5.57 -17.82 5.70
N LYS A 222 -6.00 -17.92 6.97
CA LYS A 222 -5.74 -16.86 7.95
C LYS A 222 -4.26 -16.92 8.31
N TYR A 223 -3.57 -15.80 8.22
CA TYR A 223 -2.16 -15.73 8.59
C TYR A 223 -2.02 -15.38 10.07
N ALA A 224 -1.39 -16.28 10.84
CA ALA A 224 -1.07 -16.06 12.23
C ALA A 224 0.09 -15.07 12.37
N GLY A 225 -0.22 -13.78 12.49
CA GLY A 225 0.75 -12.73 12.72
C GLY A 225 0.08 -11.38 12.85
N LEU A 226 0.44 -10.63 13.89
CA LEU A 226 0.09 -9.23 14.00
C LEU A 226 1.03 -8.43 13.08
N PHE A 227 0.46 -7.79 12.07
CA PHE A 227 1.19 -6.90 11.17
C PHE A 227 0.95 -5.44 11.59
N GLY A 228 2.01 -4.63 11.49
CA GLY A 228 2.03 -3.26 12.00
C GLY A 228 2.30 -3.24 13.51
N ARG A 229 3.52 -2.85 13.88
CA ARG A 229 3.86 -2.47 15.25
C ARG A 229 3.95 -0.96 15.32
N ILE A 230 3.22 -0.38 16.26
CA ILE A 230 3.53 0.92 16.81
C ILE A 230 3.90 0.64 18.28
N ASP A 231 5.17 0.79 18.65
CA ASP A 231 5.68 0.56 20.02
C ASP A 231 5.27 -0.76 20.70
N ASN A 232 5.41 -1.90 20.03
CA ASN A 232 4.97 -3.22 20.53
C ASN A 232 3.46 -3.33 20.83
N ILE A 233 2.65 -2.32 20.49
CA ILE A 233 1.20 -2.44 20.44
C ILE A 233 0.84 -2.96 19.05
N PRO A 234 0.25 -4.16 18.96
CA PRO A 234 -0.23 -4.66 17.70
C PRO A 234 -1.33 -3.74 17.18
N LEU A 235 -1.19 -3.19 15.97
CA LEU A 235 -2.37 -2.72 15.26
C LEU A 235 -3.32 -3.92 15.15
N CYS A 236 -4.58 -3.71 15.49
CA CYS A 236 -5.60 -4.75 15.40
C CYS A 236 -5.90 -5.05 13.93
N GLN A 237 -4.96 -5.74 13.29
CA GLN A 237 -4.90 -6.02 11.87
C GLN A 237 -4.78 -7.53 11.71
N ILE A 238 -5.70 -8.10 10.93
CA ILE A 238 -5.70 -9.53 10.64
C ILE A 238 -5.25 -9.72 9.20
N GLY A 239 -4.19 -10.53 9.03
CA GLY A 239 -3.68 -10.91 7.72
C GLY A 239 -4.38 -12.16 7.19
N PHE A 240 -4.63 -12.16 5.89
CA PHE A 240 -5.07 -13.32 5.12
C PHE A 240 -4.07 -13.53 3.99
N VAL A 241 -3.77 -14.78 3.71
CA VAL A 241 -2.92 -15.16 2.59
C VAL A 241 -3.76 -15.95 1.59
N VAL A 242 -3.57 -15.66 0.32
CA VAL A 242 -4.06 -16.47 -0.78
C VAL A 242 -2.87 -16.98 -1.57
N ASN A 243 -2.83 -18.28 -1.78
CA ASN A 243 -1.87 -18.94 -2.65
C ASN A 243 -2.57 -19.41 -3.92
N THR A 244 -1.86 -19.44 -5.04
CA THR A 244 -2.30 -20.07 -6.29
C THR A 244 -1.32 -21.14 -6.74
N ASN A 245 -1.81 -22.23 -7.32
CA ASN A 245 -0.96 -23.30 -7.85
C ASN A 245 -0.50 -23.07 -9.30
N LYS A 246 -0.91 -21.98 -9.96
CA LYS A 246 -0.66 -21.72 -11.38
C LYS A 246 -0.17 -20.32 -11.63
N LEU A 247 0.62 -20.18 -12.69
CA LEU A 247 1.11 -18.91 -13.20
C LEU A 247 0.03 -18.25 -14.07
N ILE A 248 -1.05 -17.84 -13.41
CA ILE A 248 -2.21 -17.23 -14.06
C ILE A 248 -2.58 -15.93 -13.34
N HIS A 249 -2.86 -14.91 -14.13
CA HIS A 249 -3.18 -13.59 -13.61
C HIS A 249 -4.53 -13.60 -12.90
N VAL A 250 -4.48 -13.48 -11.57
CA VAL A 250 -5.64 -13.29 -10.70
C VAL A 250 -5.60 -11.87 -10.16
N ALA A 251 -6.58 -11.06 -10.54
CA ALA A 251 -6.72 -9.67 -10.10
C ALA A 251 -8.08 -9.42 -9.44
N ASN A 252 -8.22 -8.29 -8.75
CA ASN A 252 -9.47 -7.90 -8.09
C ASN A 252 -10.06 -9.00 -7.20
N LEU A 253 -9.21 -9.80 -6.55
CA LEU A 253 -9.66 -10.82 -5.62
C LEU A 253 -10.22 -10.12 -4.38
N ARG A 254 -11.51 -10.36 -4.12
CA ARG A 254 -12.29 -9.85 -3.00
C ARG A 254 -12.93 -11.02 -2.32
N VAL A 255 -12.71 -11.15 -1.02
CA VAL A 255 -13.32 -12.18 -0.20
C VAL A 255 -14.10 -11.49 0.91
N GLU A 256 -15.41 -11.67 0.91
CA GLU A 256 -16.30 -11.24 1.99
C GLU A 256 -16.29 -12.31 3.08
N LEU A 257 -15.90 -11.89 4.27
CA LEU A 257 -15.70 -12.73 5.43
C LEU A 257 -16.69 -12.34 6.53
N ILE A 258 -17.25 -13.36 7.18
CA ILE A 258 -17.93 -13.20 8.47
C ILE A 258 -16.91 -13.64 9.53
N LEU A 259 -16.41 -12.68 10.29
CA LEU A 259 -15.45 -12.91 11.37
C LEU A 259 -16.23 -13.12 12.67
N LYS A 260 -15.80 -14.07 13.51
CA LYS A 260 -16.46 -14.36 14.79
C LYS A 260 -15.47 -14.79 15.86
N ASN A 261 -15.59 -14.23 17.07
CA ASN A 261 -14.82 -14.67 18.25
C ASN A 261 -15.59 -15.71 19.09
N ASP A 262 -14.94 -16.25 20.12
CA ASP A 262 -15.49 -17.22 21.08
C ASP A 262 -16.66 -16.65 21.91
N ALA A 263 -16.67 -15.34 22.16
CA ALA A 263 -17.76 -14.64 22.83
C ALA A 263 -19.00 -14.40 21.94
N GLY A 264 -18.94 -14.77 20.65
CA GLY A 264 -20.05 -14.63 19.71
C GLY A 264 -20.18 -13.27 19.03
N VAL A 265 -19.26 -12.33 19.30
CA VAL A 265 -19.14 -11.08 18.56
C VAL A 265 -18.80 -11.40 17.11
N SER A 266 -19.49 -10.76 16.18
CA SER A 266 -19.28 -10.97 14.74
C SER A 266 -19.19 -9.67 13.97
N ASP A 267 -18.48 -9.71 12.84
CA ASP A 267 -18.27 -8.56 11.98
C ASP A 267 -18.06 -9.02 10.52
N GLU A 268 -18.72 -8.33 9.60
CA GLU A 268 -18.62 -8.62 8.16
C GLU A 268 -17.63 -7.66 7.50
N ARG A 269 -16.68 -8.21 6.75
CA ARG A 269 -15.60 -7.43 6.12
C ARG A 269 -15.22 -8.01 4.78
N ILE A 270 -14.77 -7.16 3.87
CA ILE A 270 -14.20 -7.57 2.59
C ILE A 270 -12.70 -7.40 2.67
N VAL A 271 -11.96 -8.50 2.52
CA VAL A 271 -10.51 -8.45 2.33
C VAL A 271 -10.20 -8.39 0.83
N ALA A 272 -9.34 -7.45 0.45
CA ALA A 272 -8.85 -7.26 -0.90
C ALA A 272 -7.40 -7.73 -0.99
N PHE A 273 -7.07 -8.39 -2.10
CA PHE A 273 -5.71 -8.90 -2.35
C PHE A 273 -5.10 -8.22 -3.59
N PRO A 274 -3.81 -7.83 -3.53
CA PRO A 274 -3.04 -7.51 -4.72
C PRO A 274 -3.06 -8.65 -5.75
N PRO A 275 -2.86 -8.36 -7.05
CA PRO A 275 -2.76 -9.39 -8.06
C PRO A 275 -1.66 -10.41 -7.79
N LEU A 276 -1.90 -11.66 -8.16
CA LEU A 276 -0.97 -12.78 -8.03
C LEU A 276 -1.00 -13.67 -9.27
N GLY A 277 -0.04 -14.60 -9.33
CA GLY A 277 0.20 -15.50 -10.45
C GLY A 277 0.73 -14.79 -11.70
N LEU A 278 1.41 -13.65 -11.53
CA LEU A 278 1.77 -12.75 -12.63
C LEU A 278 2.90 -13.26 -13.52
N ASN A 279 4.04 -13.65 -12.94
CA ASN A 279 5.26 -14.10 -13.61
C ASN A 279 6.20 -14.80 -12.60
N THR A 280 7.28 -15.44 -13.04
CA THR A 280 8.26 -16.07 -12.15
C THR A 280 9.52 -15.24 -11.90
N LEU A 281 9.61 -14.01 -12.44
CA LEU A 281 10.82 -13.18 -12.43
C LEU A 281 11.33 -12.94 -11.00
N GLY A 282 10.45 -12.51 -10.09
CA GLY A 282 10.82 -12.27 -8.68
C GLY A 282 11.12 -13.56 -7.91
N ALA A 283 10.28 -14.59 -8.07
CA ALA A 283 10.41 -15.85 -7.34
C ALA A 283 11.74 -16.58 -7.61
N GLU A 284 12.17 -16.66 -8.88
CA GLU A 284 13.43 -17.31 -9.25
C GLU A 284 14.67 -16.47 -8.86
N GLN A 285 14.48 -15.20 -8.52
CA GLN A 285 15.51 -14.29 -8.04
C GLN A 285 15.56 -14.17 -6.51
N GLY A 286 14.72 -14.95 -5.79
CA GLY A 286 14.60 -14.89 -4.33
C GLY A 286 13.84 -13.67 -3.81
N MET A 287 13.13 -12.95 -4.68
CA MET A 287 12.35 -11.75 -4.36
C MET A 287 10.86 -12.03 -4.49
N GLY A 288 10.24 -12.37 -3.36
CA GLY A 288 8.80 -12.55 -3.27
C GLY A 288 8.28 -13.79 -4.00
N ASP A 289 7.11 -14.24 -3.61
CA ASP A 289 6.45 -15.40 -4.21
C ASP A 289 5.28 -14.90 -5.05
N SER A 290 5.43 -14.94 -6.38
CA SER A 290 4.35 -14.54 -7.29
C SER A 290 3.10 -15.40 -7.16
N PHE A 291 3.20 -16.58 -6.55
CA PHE A 291 2.07 -17.46 -6.29
C PHE A 291 1.33 -17.13 -5.00
N LYS A 292 1.75 -16.09 -4.28
CA LYS A 292 1.20 -15.70 -2.99
C LYS A 292 0.82 -14.22 -2.97
N SER A 293 -0.33 -13.93 -2.37
CA SER A 293 -0.79 -12.58 -2.09
C SER A 293 -1.25 -12.46 -0.64
N MET A 294 -1.08 -11.30 -0.04
CA MET A 294 -1.53 -11.01 1.32
C MET A 294 -2.51 -9.84 1.30
N GLY A 295 -3.63 -10.03 2.01
CA GLY A 295 -4.63 -9.01 2.25
C GLY A 295 -4.78 -8.78 3.75
N TYR A 296 -5.15 -7.56 4.14
CA TYR A 296 -5.23 -7.18 5.54
C TYR A 296 -6.56 -6.52 5.86
N LEU A 297 -7.07 -6.80 7.05
CA LEU A 297 -8.24 -6.13 7.61
C LEU A 297 -7.85 -5.38 8.87
N LEU A 298 -8.02 -4.06 8.87
CA LEU A 298 -7.98 -3.26 10.09
C LEU A 298 -9.32 -3.40 10.81
N MET A 299 -9.28 -3.91 12.04
CA MET A 299 -10.46 -4.17 12.83
C MET A 299 -10.82 -2.95 13.68
N LYS A 300 -12.10 -2.60 13.67
CA LYS A 300 -12.65 -1.51 14.47
C LYS A 300 -13.00 -1.95 15.89
N ASN A 301 -13.41 -3.21 16.04
CA ASN A 301 -13.79 -3.75 17.34
C ASN A 301 -12.60 -4.47 17.99
N GLY A 302 -12.20 -3.97 19.17
CA GLY A 302 -11.20 -4.55 20.06
C GLY A 302 -11.43 -6.04 20.35
N ASP A 303 -12.69 -6.45 20.44
CA ASP A 303 -13.08 -7.83 20.79
C ASP A 303 -12.71 -8.85 19.70
N LEU A 304 -12.42 -8.37 18.47
CA LEU A 304 -12.03 -9.20 17.34
C LEU A 304 -10.52 -9.14 17.07
N CYS A 305 -9.74 -8.51 17.96
CA CYS A 305 -8.28 -8.39 17.83
C CYS A 305 -7.52 -9.64 18.24
N ASP A 306 -8.13 -10.50 19.05
CA ASP A 306 -7.51 -11.78 19.42
C ASP A 306 -7.60 -12.76 18.25
N TYR A 307 -6.58 -12.74 17.40
CA TYR A 307 -6.52 -13.55 16.19
C TYR A 307 -6.52 -15.06 16.48
N HIS A 308 -6.12 -15.50 17.68
CA HIS A 308 -6.15 -16.91 18.07
C HIS A 308 -7.57 -17.41 18.31
N LYS A 309 -8.46 -16.52 18.78
CA LYS A 309 -9.87 -16.83 19.06
C LYS A 309 -10.80 -16.54 17.90
N LEU A 310 -10.27 -15.93 16.85
CA LEU A 310 -11.05 -15.53 15.70
C LEU A 310 -11.20 -16.66 14.69
N THR A 311 -12.44 -16.97 14.34
CA THR A 311 -12.81 -17.84 13.22
C THR A 311 -13.38 -16.99 12.09
N PHE A 312 -13.38 -17.51 10.86
CA PHE A 312 -13.99 -16.84 9.72
C PHE A 312 -14.80 -17.79 8.86
N THR A 313 -15.86 -17.29 8.24
CA THR A 313 -16.53 -17.99 7.13
C THR A 313 -16.51 -17.10 5.90
N VAL A 314 -16.48 -17.71 4.71
CA VAL A 314 -16.51 -16.98 3.45
C VAL A 314 -17.96 -16.87 2.99
N LYS A 315 -18.46 -15.63 2.88
CA LYS A 315 -19.82 -15.32 2.43
C LYS A 315 -19.87 -15.13 0.91
N SER A 316 -18.85 -14.51 0.33
CA SER A 316 -18.67 -14.39 -1.11
C SER A 316 -17.18 -14.30 -1.44
N ALA A 317 -16.79 -14.77 -2.62
CA ALA A 317 -15.43 -14.65 -3.12
C ALA A 317 -15.45 -14.42 -4.63
N THR A 318 -14.94 -13.28 -5.08
CA THR A 318 -14.90 -12.95 -6.51
C THR A 318 -13.51 -12.52 -6.93
N ALA A 319 -13.12 -12.88 -8.14
CA ALA A 319 -11.87 -12.44 -8.75
C ALA A 319 -12.06 -12.15 -10.24
N THR A 320 -11.07 -11.49 -10.85
CA THR A 320 -10.89 -11.42 -12.29
C THR A 320 -9.76 -12.36 -12.67
N ILE A 321 -10.05 -13.40 -13.45
CA ILE A 321 -9.08 -14.38 -13.93
C ILE A 321 -9.11 -14.35 -15.45
N ASN A 322 -7.98 -14.04 -16.08
CA ASN A 322 -7.86 -13.85 -17.54
C ASN A 322 -8.93 -12.92 -18.13
N GLY A 323 -9.12 -11.77 -17.48
CA GLY A 323 -10.08 -10.74 -17.92
C GLY A 323 -11.55 -11.08 -17.68
N LYS A 324 -11.87 -12.26 -17.13
CA LYS A 324 -13.25 -12.66 -16.81
C LYS A 324 -13.50 -12.61 -15.31
N LYS A 325 -14.65 -12.07 -14.92
CA LYS A 325 -15.11 -12.11 -13.53
C LYS A 325 -15.56 -13.53 -13.18
N VAL A 326 -15.02 -14.07 -12.09
CA VAL A 326 -15.30 -15.42 -11.59
C VAL A 326 -15.84 -15.32 -10.17
N ASP A 327 -16.91 -16.06 -9.91
CA ASP A 327 -17.46 -16.31 -8.58
C ASP A 327 -16.85 -17.60 -8.05
N LEU A 328 -15.88 -17.48 -7.16
CA LEU A 328 -15.04 -18.59 -6.71
C LEU A 328 -15.80 -19.60 -5.84
N LEU A 329 -16.88 -19.19 -5.18
CA LEU A 329 -17.72 -20.12 -4.40
C LEU A 329 -18.60 -21.01 -5.26
N LYS A 330 -18.79 -20.65 -6.54
CA LYS A 330 -19.48 -21.50 -7.54
C LYS A 330 -18.53 -22.44 -8.27
N THR A 331 -17.27 -22.47 -7.85
CA THR A 331 -16.22 -23.34 -8.40
C THR A 331 -15.68 -24.25 -7.30
N ASP A 332 -15.13 -25.39 -7.67
CA ASP A 332 -14.42 -26.28 -6.73
C ASP A 332 -12.96 -25.85 -6.50
N ASN A 333 -12.62 -24.64 -6.94
CA ASN A 333 -11.24 -24.15 -7.04
C ASN A 333 -10.78 -23.30 -5.85
N LEU A 334 -11.64 -22.98 -4.88
CA LEU A 334 -11.28 -22.23 -3.67
C LEU A 334 -11.27 -23.15 -2.44
N HIS A 335 -10.09 -23.37 -1.89
CA HIS A 335 -9.89 -24.13 -0.66
C HIS A 335 -9.68 -23.17 0.52
N ILE A 336 -10.39 -23.42 1.62
CA ILE A 336 -10.33 -22.58 2.82
C ILE A 336 -9.63 -23.35 3.94
N ILE A 337 -8.53 -22.79 4.45
CA ILE A 337 -7.79 -23.31 5.59
C ILE A 337 -8.09 -22.44 6.80
N GLN A 338 -8.81 -23.01 7.77
CA GLN A 338 -9.25 -22.30 8.98
C GLN A 338 -8.16 -22.18 10.04
N ASN A 339 -7.27 -23.18 10.15
CA ASN A 339 -6.34 -23.33 11.26
C ASN A 339 -4.93 -23.67 10.77
N ARG A 340 -3.98 -22.76 11.01
CA ARG A 340 -2.56 -23.06 11.16
C ARG A 340 -2.04 -22.42 12.44
#